data_AF-A0A1F9P4X5-F1
#
_entry.id   AF-A0A1F9P4X5-F1
#
_cell.length_a   1.000
_cell.length_b   1.000
_cell.length_c   1.000
_cell.angle_alpha   90.00
_cell.angle_beta   90.00
_cell.angle_gamma   90.00
#
_symmetry.space_group_name_H-M   'P 1'
#
loop_
_entity.id
_entity.type
_entity.pdbx_description
1 polymer ?
#
loop_
_entity_poly.entity_id
_entity_poly.type
_entity_poly.pdbx_seq_one_letter_code
_entity_poly.pdbx_strand_id
1 'polypeptide(L)' 'MGDNAMKRNKRTETMGHEDLTPLTEYILAQMGEEGAEIRKRLKKFYRRRALVNLPFFKEHVDKSA' A
#
# COMPACT_ATOMS: atom_id res chain seq x y z
N MET A 1 31.69 4.14 -27.15
CA MET A 1 31.16 4.42 -25.80
C MET A 1 29.68 4.12 -25.85
N GLY A 2 29.23 3.03 -25.21
CA GLY A 2 27.83 2.60 -25.27
C GLY A 2 27.09 3.05 -24.03
N ASP A 3 26.02 3.81 -24.21
CA ASP A 3 25.14 4.30 -23.16
C ASP A 3 24.52 3.14 -22.38
N ASN A 4 25.00 2.95 -21.16
CA ASN A 4 24.48 1.95 -20.23
C ASN A 4 23.21 2.52 -19.60
N ALA A 5 22.08 2.40 -20.31
CA ALA A 5 20.78 2.88 -19.87
C ALA A 5 20.42 2.30 -18.51
N MET A 6 20.40 3.15 -17.47
CA MET A 6 19.96 2.80 -16.13
C MET A 6 18.54 2.24 -16.17
N LYS A 7 18.39 0.91 -16.02
CA LYS A 7 17.12 0.29 -15.62
C LYS A 7 16.81 0.74 -14.19
N ARG A 8 16.24 1.94 -14.05
CA ARG A 8 15.62 2.36 -12.79
C ARG A 8 14.40 1.46 -12.58
N ASN A 9 14.47 0.55 -11.61
CA ASN A 9 13.27 -0.10 -11.08
C ASN A 9 12.38 1.01 -10.52
N LYS A 10 11.30 1.32 -11.25
CA LYS A 10 10.28 2.27 -10.81
C LYS A 10 9.72 1.71 -9.50
N ARG A 11 10.10 2.31 -8.36
CA ARG A 11 9.55 1.95 -7.05
C ARG A 11 8.05 2.20 -7.14
N THR A 12 7.27 1.13 -7.04
CA THR A 12 5.81 1.22 -6.99
C THR A 12 5.45 1.87 -5.66
N GLU A 13 5.10 3.16 -5.70
CA GLU A 13 4.48 3.83 -4.57
C GLU A 13 3.09 3.22 -4.39
N THR A 14 2.96 2.33 -3.41
CA THR A 14 1.66 1.80 -3.02
C THR A 14 0.92 2.92 -2.31
N MET A 15 -0.08 3.51 -2.99
CA MET A 15 -1.10 4.34 -2.33
C MET A 15 -1.62 3.55 -1.14
N GLY A 16 -1.45 4.11 0.06
CA GLY A 16 -1.89 3.50 1.30
C GLY A 16 -3.40 3.52 1.39
N HIS A 17 -4.06 2.69 0.60
CA HIS A 17 -5.49 2.45 0.74
C HIS A 17 -5.71 1.75 2.08
N GLU A 18 -6.74 2.21 2.80
CA GLU A 18 -7.16 1.63 4.09
C GLU A 18 -7.58 0.15 3.95
N ASP A 19 -7.95 -0.23 2.72
CA ASP A 19 -8.43 -1.55 2.35
C ASP A 19 -7.32 -2.48 1.84
N LEU A 20 -7.48 -3.76 2.17
CA LEU A 20 -6.60 -4.82 1.69
C LEU A 20 -6.88 -5.11 0.20
N THR A 21 -5.84 -5.45 -0.54
CA THR A 21 -6.02 -5.86 -1.94
C THR A 21 -6.85 -7.14 -2.01
N PRO A 22 -7.62 -7.37 -3.10
CA PRO A 22 -8.42 -8.60 -3.25
C PRO A 22 -7.59 -9.89 -3.11
N LEU A 23 -6.34 -9.88 -3.60
CA LEU A 23 -5.43 -11.01 -3.46
C LEU A 23 -5.05 -11.26 -1.98
N THR A 24 -4.77 -10.19 -1.23
CA THR A 24 -4.48 -10.29 0.19
C THR A 24 -5.68 -10.83 0.96
N GLU A 25 -6.89 -10.34 0.67
CA GLU A 25 -8.12 -10.82 1.29
C GLU A 25 -8.36 -12.31 1.00
N TYR A 26 -8.10 -12.76 -0.23
CA TYR A 26 -8.20 -14.16 -0.62
C TYR A 26 -7.21 -15.05 0.14
N ILE A 27 -5.92 -14.68 0.20
CA ILE A 27 -4.90 -15.46 0.93
C ILE A 27 -5.27 -15.59 2.40
N LEU A 28 -5.66 -14.49 3.03
CA LEU A 28 -6.05 -14.49 4.45
C LEU A 28 -7.30 -15.33 4.71
N ALA A 29 -8.25 -15.38 3.77
CA ALA A 29 -9.42 -16.24 3.88
C ALA A 29 -9.06 -17.73 3.85
N GLN A 30 -8.06 -18.13 3.05
CA GLN A 30 -7.59 -19.52 3.00
C GLN A 30 -6.89 -19.99 4.29
N MET A 31 -6.37 -19.06 5.10
CA MET A 31 -5.68 -19.36 6.36
C MET A 31 -6.62 -19.58 7.56
N GLY A 32 -7.93 -19.35 7.40
CA GLY A 32 -8.89 -19.51 8.49
C GLY A 32 -8.69 -18.51 9.63
N GLU A 33 -8.62 -19.00 10.87
CA GLU A 33 -8.60 -18.17 12.08
C GLU A 33 -7.33 -17.29 12.20
N GLU A 34 -6.16 -17.85 11.85
CA GLU A 34 -4.92 -17.08 11.83
C GLU A 34 -4.98 -15.93 10.81
N GLY A 35 -5.57 -16.21 9.64
CA GLY A 35 -5.79 -15.20 8.60
C GLY A 35 -6.72 -14.07 9.04
N ALA A 36 -7.76 -14.38 9.83
CA ALA A 36 -8.66 -13.39 10.39
C ALA A 36 -7.94 -12.43 11.37
N GLU A 37 -7.06 -12.96 12.22
CA GLU A 37 -6.25 -12.14 13.13
C GLU A 37 -5.22 -11.28 12.37
N ILE A 38 -4.57 -11.83 11.33
CA ILE A 38 -3.66 -11.07 10.47
C ILE A 38 -4.41 -9.94 9.74
N ARG A 39 -5.60 -10.22 9.19
CA ARG A 39 -6.47 -9.23 8.54
C ARG A 39 -6.77 -8.05 9.46
N LYS A 40 -7.13 -8.33 10.71
CA LYS A 40 -7.43 -7.30 11.73
C LYS A 40 -6.21 -6.44 12.03
N ARG A 41 -5.03 -7.04 12.17
CA ARG A 41 -3.77 -6.33 12.41
C ARG A 41 -3.38 -5.45 11.21
N LEU A 42 -3.50 -5.97 9.99
CA LEU A 42 -3.19 -5.22 8.77
C LEU A 42 -4.11 -4.01 8.60
N LYS A 43 -5.43 -4.17 8.78
CA LYS A 43 -6.37 -3.04 8.72
C LYS A 43 -6.02 -1.97 9.75
N LYS A 44 -5.69 -2.36 10.98
CA LYS A 44 -5.24 -1.41 12.03
C LYS A 44 -3.94 -0.69 11.64
N PHE A 45 -3.00 -1.40 11.00
CA PHE A 45 -1.75 -0.81 10.52
C PHE A 45 -1.99 0.20 9.38
N TYR A 46 -2.80 -0.15 8.37
CA TYR A 46 -3.11 0.76 7.26
C TYR A 46 -3.86 2.00 7.73
N ARG A 47 -4.83 1.87 8.66
CA ARG A 47 -5.49 3.01 9.30
C ARG A 47 -4.50 3.96 9.98
N ARG A 48 -3.59 3.42 10.80
CA ARG A 48 -2.56 4.23 11.46
C ARG A 48 -1.64 4.91 10.45
N ARG A 49 -1.24 4.19 9.41
CA ARG A 49 -0.37 4.73 8.36
C ARG A 49 -1.04 5.82 7.54
N ALA A 50 -2.35 5.70 7.25
CA ALA A 50 -3.14 6.72 6.59
C ALA A 50 -3.20 8.02 7.44
N LEU A 51 -3.39 7.88 8.76
CA LEU A 51 -3.39 9.03 9.69
C LEU A 51 -2.02 9.71 9.81
N VAL A 52 -0.92 8.96 9.75
CA VAL A 52 0.45 9.50 9.85
C VAL A 52 0.87 10.21 8.56
N ASN A 53 0.39 9.77 7.40
CA ASN A 53 0.74 10.35 6.10
C ASN A 53 -0.18 11.51 5.67
N LEU A 54 -1.09 11.98 6.53
CA LEU A 54 -2.02 13.08 6.23
C LEU A 54 -1.33 14.35 5.67
N PRO A 55 -0.15 14.80 6.14
CA PRO A 55 0.49 15.98 5.54
C PRO A 55 1.14 15.70 4.18
N PHE A 56 1.43 14.44 3.83
CA PHE A 56 2.06 14.07 2.55
C PHE A 56 1.05 13.87 1.41
N PHE A 57 -0.20 13.51 1.74
CA PHE A 57 -1.26 13.33 0.74
C PHE A 57 -1.88 14.64 0.25
N LYS A 58 -1.78 15.74 1.01
CA LYS A 58 -2.36 17.03 0.62
C LYS A 58 -1.63 17.69 -0.55
N GLU A 59 -0.33 17.46 -0.72
CA GLU A 59 0.46 18.07 -1.81
C GLU A 59 0.26 17.42 -3.18
N HIS A 60 -0.32 16.22 -3.25
CA HIS A 60 -0.47 15.48 -4.52
C HIS A 60 -1.89 15.52 -5.09
N VAL A 61 -2.89 16.03 -4.35
CA VAL A 61 -4.26 16.21 -4.87
C VAL A 61 -4.40 17.50 -5.68
N ASP A 62 -3.69 18.58 -5.32
CA ASP A 62 -3.80 19.88 -6.00
C ASP A 62 -3.03 19.99 -7.34
N LYS A 63 -2.29 18.96 -7.75
CA LYS A 63 -1.57 18.96 -9.05
C LYS A 63 -2.32 18.29 -10.20
N SER A 64 -3.57 17.87 -9.97
CA SER A 64 -4.40 17.23 -11.00
C SER A 64 -5.78 17.88 -11.20
N ALA A 65 -5.96 19.13 -10.76
CA ALA A 65 -7.16 19.93 -11.04
C ALA A 65 -6.92 20.87 -12.23
#